data_AF-A0A5J4DXN5-F1
#
_entry.id   AF-A0A5J4DXN5-F1
#
_cell.length_a   1.000
_cell.length_b   1.000
_cell.length_c   1.000
_cell.angle_alpha   90.00
_cell.angle_beta   90.00
_cell.angle_gamma   90.00
#
_symmetry.space_group_name_H-M   'P 1'
#
loop_
_entity.id
_entity.type
_entity.pdbx_description
1 polymer ?
#
loop_
_entity_poly.entity_id
_entity_poly.type
_entity_poly.pdbx_seq_one_letter_code
_entity_poly.pdbx_strand_id
1 'polypeptide(L)'
;MEMCLTGRTMDAEEAERAGLVSRIVPANDLIDEVMKTADKIADFSRPAVMLAKEAINRAYETTLAEGGRFERRLFYSLFATEDQKEGMQAFTEKRSPSFKNR
;
A
#
# COMPACT_ATOMS: atom_id res chain seq x y z
N MET A 1 1.99 25.25 -2.08
CA MET A 1 2.31 26.47 -2.84
C MET A 1 3.49 27.23 -2.24
N GLU A 2 3.55 27.48 -0.93
CA GLU A 2 4.65 28.22 -0.30
C GLU A 2 6.04 27.68 -0.66
N MET A 3 6.32 26.40 -0.39
CA MET A 3 7.62 25.79 -0.73
C MET A 3 8.00 25.91 -2.21
N CYS A 4 7.03 25.74 -3.12
CA CYS A 4 7.26 25.84 -4.56
C CYS A 4 7.64 27.25 -5.01
N LEU A 5 7.23 28.29 -4.27
CA LEU A 5 7.44 29.69 -4.61
C LEU A 5 8.62 30.32 -3.86
N THR A 6 8.95 29.81 -2.67
CA THR A 6 10.04 30.37 -1.83
C THR A 6 11.33 29.55 -1.88
N GLY A 7 11.25 28.28 -2.29
CA GLY A 7 12.40 27.36 -2.26
C GLY A 7 12.84 26.99 -0.84
N ARG A 8 12.03 27.24 0.19
CA ARG A 8 12.39 26.86 1.56
C ARG A 8 12.52 25.34 1.70
N THR A 9 13.42 24.91 2.57
CA THR A 9 13.55 23.52 2.97
C THR A 9 12.48 23.14 3.99
N MET A 10 12.18 21.85 4.06
CA MET A 10 11.29 21.22 5.03
C MET A 10 12.07 20.12 5.72
N ASP A 11 12.04 20.08 7.05
CA ASP A 11 12.66 19.02 7.82
C ASP A 11 11.77 17.76 7.87
N ALA A 12 12.31 16.67 8.43
CA ALA A 12 11.60 15.39 8.47
C ALA A 12 10.33 15.45 9.34
N GLU A 13 10.34 16.22 10.43
CA GLU A 13 9.22 16.34 11.37
C GLU A 13 8.06 17.13 10.75
N GLU A 14 8.36 18.21 10.04
CA GLU A 14 7.39 18.97 9.26
C GLU A 14 6.82 18.11 8.13
N ALA A 15 7.66 17.33 7.43
CA ALA A 15 7.22 16.45 6.35
C ALA A 15 6.24 15.38 6.82
N GLU A 16 6.47 14.77 7.99
CA GLU A 16 5.56 13.77 8.55
C GLU A 16 4.22 14.40 8.95
N ARG A 17 4.24 15.52 9.70
CA ARG A 17 3.00 16.22 10.08
C ARG A 17 2.21 16.75 8.89
N ALA A 18 2.88 17.08 7.79
CA ALA A 18 2.25 17.51 6.54
C ALA A 18 1.70 16.34 5.69
N GLY A 19 1.95 15.09 6.10
CA GLY A 19 1.51 13.89 5.36
C GLY A 19 2.35 13.57 4.12
N LEU A 20 3.54 14.16 3.98
CA LEU A 20 4.44 13.91 2.85
C LEU A 20 5.17 12.56 2.99
N VAL A 21 5.47 12.14 4.22
CA VAL A 21 6.12 10.86 4.53
C VAL A 21 5.30 10.08 5.56
N SER A 22 5.38 8.76 5.53
CA SER A 22 4.55 7.90 6.39
C SER A 22 5.06 7.76 7.83
N ARG A 23 6.38 7.88 8.05
CA ARG A 23 7.02 7.79 9.37
C ARG A 23 8.44 8.34 9.34
N ILE A 24 8.95 8.72 10.52
CA ILE A 24 10.34 9.10 10.75
C ILE A 24 11.02 8.01 11.58
N VAL A 25 12.26 7.69 11.24
CA VAL A 25 13.09 6.72 11.95
C VAL A 25 14.50 7.29 12.13
N PRO A 26 15.28 6.82 13.13
CA PRO A 26 16.68 7.20 13.26
C PRO A 26 17.47 6.90 11.99
N ALA A 27 18.37 7.81 11.60
CA ALA A 27 19.11 7.69 10.34
C ALA A 27 19.91 6.38 10.24
N ASN A 28 20.47 5.91 11.35
CA ASN A 28 21.24 4.67 11.42
C ASN A 28 20.38 3.42 11.18
N ASP A 29 19.07 3.51 11.45
CA ASP A 29 18.13 2.38 11.34
C ASP A 29 17.32 2.44 10.03
N LEU A 30 17.55 3.47 9.18
CA LEU A 30 16.72 3.74 8.01
C LEU A 30 16.63 2.54 7.07
N ILE A 31 17.76 1.93 6.72
CA ILE A 31 17.79 0.81 5.79
C ILE A 31 17.09 -0.41 6.38
N ASP A 32 17.33 -0.71 7.66
CA ASP A 32 16.71 -1.86 8.33
C ASP A 32 15.18 -1.69 8.41
N GLU A 33 14.71 -0.49 8.75
CA GLU A 33 13.27 -0.20 8.79
C GLU A 33 12.63 -0.22 7.40
N VAL A 34 13.31 0.26 6.36
CA VAL A 34 12.85 0.17 4.97
C VAL A 34 12.74 -1.28 4.53
N MET A 35 13.75 -2.11 4.80
CA MET A 35 13.75 -3.53 4.42
C MET A 35 12.65 -4.29 5.13
N LYS A 36 12.42 -4.06 6.43
CA LYS A 36 11.28 -4.67 7.16
C LYS A 36 9.93 -4.36 6.51
N THR A 37 9.72 -3.11 6.08
CA THR A 37 8.48 -2.75 5.37
C THR A 37 8.41 -3.39 3.99
N ALA A 38 9.51 -3.39 3.23
CA ALA A 38 9.57 -3.98 1.90
C ALA A 38 9.28 -5.49 1.94
N ASP A 39 9.93 -6.21 2.86
CA ASP A 39 9.72 -7.64 3.09
C ASP A 39 8.27 -7.91 3.48
N LYS A 40 7.70 -7.09 4.37
CA LYS A 40 6.30 -7.26 4.76
C LYS A 40 5.34 -7.06 3.59
N ILE A 41 5.63 -6.13 2.67
CA ILE A 41 4.82 -5.94 1.47
C ILE A 41 5.01 -7.12 0.49
N ALA A 42 6.24 -7.61 0.36
CA ALA A 42 6.58 -8.75 -0.50
C ALA A 42 5.98 -10.08 -0.02
N ASP A 43 5.69 -10.21 1.28
CA ASP A 43 4.99 -11.36 1.88
C ASP A 43 3.51 -11.46 1.48
N PHE A 44 2.94 -10.41 0.87
CA PHE A 44 1.56 -10.44 0.39
C PHE A 44 1.47 -10.92 -1.07
N SER A 45 0.27 -11.34 -1.47
CA SER A 45 -0.04 -11.65 -2.86
C SER A 45 0.26 -10.45 -3.77
N ARG A 46 1.17 -10.62 -4.73
CA ARG A 46 1.52 -9.59 -5.72
C ARG A 46 0.30 -9.01 -6.45
N PRO A 47 -0.63 -9.79 -7.03
CA PRO A 47 -1.81 -9.21 -7.67
C PRO A 47 -2.68 -8.41 -6.70
N ALA A 48 -2.80 -8.84 -5.43
CA ALA A 48 -3.54 -8.07 -4.42
C ALA A 48 -2.88 -6.72 -4.11
N VAL A 49 -1.56 -6.70 -3.89
CA VAL A 49 -0.81 -5.45 -3.62
C VAL A 49 -0.88 -4.50 -4.81
N MET A 50 -0.75 -5.01 -6.03
CA MET A 50 -0.85 -4.21 -7.26
C MET A 50 -2.23 -3.55 -7.39
N LEU A 51 -3.31 -4.32 -7.20
CA LEU A 51 -4.67 -3.81 -7.31
C LEU A 51 -5.03 -2.84 -6.17
N ALA A 52 -4.53 -3.07 -4.96
CA ALA A 52 -4.69 -2.12 -3.84
C ALA A 52 -4.04 -0.77 -4.17
N LYS A 53 -2.81 -0.78 -4.70
CA LYS A 53 -2.13 0.44 -5.15
C LYS A 53 -2.89 1.14 -6.27
N GLU A 54 -3.42 0.39 -7.24
CA GLU A 54 -4.20 0.95 -8.35
C GLU A 54 -5.51 1.61 -7.85
N ALA A 55 -6.21 0.98 -6.91
CA ALA A 55 -7.43 1.53 -6.32
C ALA A 55 -7.18 2.88 -5.64
N ILE A 56 -6.12 2.97 -4.82
CA ILE A 56 -5.73 4.20 -4.12
C ILE A 56 -5.36 5.30 -5.11
N ASN A 57 -4.52 4.99 -6.10
CA ASN A 57 -4.13 5.97 -7.12
C ASN A 57 -5.36 6.48 -7.88
N ARG A 58 -6.32 5.60 -8.23
CA ARG A 58 -7.53 6.01 -8.94
C ARG A 58 -8.42 6.93 -8.10
N ALA A 59 -8.43 6.80 -6.78
CA ALA A 59 -9.24 7.64 -5.90
C ALA A 59 -8.89 9.14 -5.99
N TYR A 60 -7.64 9.47 -6.35
CA TYR A 60 -7.20 10.85 -6.57
C TYR A 60 -7.60 11.42 -7.94
N GLU A 61 -8.00 10.55 -8.88
CA GLU A 61 -8.29 10.92 -10.27
C GLU A 61 -9.80 10.93 -10.59
N THR A 62 -10.65 10.70 -9.58
CA THR A 62 -12.09 10.58 -9.79
C THR A 62 -12.91 10.97 -8.57
N THR A 63 -14.23 10.91 -8.67
CA THR A 63 -15.13 11.21 -7.53
C THR A 63 -15.21 10.03 -6.57
N LEU A 64 -15.54 10.28 -5.30
CA LEU A 64 -15.69 9.23 -4.29
C LEU A 64 -16.62 8.08 -4.75
N ALA A 65 -17.75 8.42 -5.39
CA ALA A 65 -18.70 7.43 -5.88
C ALA A 65 -18.11 6.54 -6.99
N GLU A 66 -17.36 7.13 -7.92
CA GLU A 66 -16.68 6.37 -8.98
C GLU A 66 -15.50 5.56 -8.46
N GLY A 67 -14.73 6.12 -7.51
CA GLY A 67 -13.64 5.42 -6.82
C GLY A 67 -14.13 4.15 -6.13
N GLY A 68 -15.22 4.24 -5.35
CA GLY A 68 -15.82 3.07 -4.71
C GLY A 68 -16.36 2.03 -5.70
N ARG A 69 -16.93 2.46 -6.84
CA ARG A 69 -17.36 1.54 -7.91
C ARG A 69 -16.17 0.86 -8.58
N PHE A 70 -15.04 1.57 -8.73
CA PHE A 70 -13.81 1.03 -9.28
C PHE A 70 -13.17 0.00 -8.33
N GLU A 71 -12.98 0.37 -7.07
CA GLU A 71 -12.46 -0.52 -6.03
C GLU A 71 -13.27 -1.80 -5.91
N ARG A 72 -14.61 -1.71 -5.89
CA ARG A 72 -15.49 -2.88 -5.84
C ARG A 72 -15.26 -3.84 -7.01
N ARG A 73 -15.00 -3.33 -8.22
CA ARG A 73 -14.71 -4.16 -9.40
C ARG A 73 -13.36 -4.85 -9.28
N LEU A 74 -12.33 -4.14 -8.81
CA LEU A 74 -11.02 -4.74 -8.53
C LEU A 74 -11.08 -5.79 -7.43
N PHE A 75 -11.88 -5.54 -6.39
CA PHE A 75 -12.09 -6.52 -5.33
C PHE A 75 -12.75 -7.80 -5.86
N TYR A 76 -13.75 -7.68 -6.74
CA TYR A 76 -14.38 -8.86 -7.35
C TYR A 76 -13.44 -9.64 -8.27
N SER A 77 -12.54 -8.96 -9.00
CA SER A 77 -11.59 -9.66 -9.87
C SER A 77 -10.58 -10.50 -9.08
N LEU A 78 -10.27 -10.12 -7.83
CA LEU A 78 -9.41 -10.92 -6.95
C LEU A 78 -9.97 -12.32 -6.68
N PHE A 79 -11.29 -12.52 -6.66
CA PHE A 79 -11.87 -13.86 -6.43
C PHE A 79 -11.55 -14.88 -7.54
N ALA A 80 -11.01 -14.42 -8.67
CA ALA A 80 -10.51 -15.29 -9.73
C ALA A 80 -9.06 -15.77 -9.51
N THR A 81 -8.31 -15.21 -8.55
CA THR A 81 -6.90 -15.57 -8.30
C THR A 81 -6.76 -16.80 -7.41
N GLU A 82 -5.63 -17.51 -7.52
CA GLU A 82 -5.30 -18.61 -6.58
C GLU A 82 -5.04 -18.04 -5.19
N ASP A 83 -4.34 -16.90 -5.14
CA ASP A 83 -3.93 -16.26 -3.89
C ASP A 83 -5.11 -15.80 -3.02
N GLN A 84 -6.22 -15.37 -3.63
CA GLN A 84 -7.41 -14.98 -2.88
C GLN A 84 -8.01 -16.18 -2.12
N LYS A 85 -8.06 -17.34 -2.77
CA LYS A 85 -8.56 -18.59 -2.16
C LYS A 85 -7.62 -19.08 -1.06
N GLU A 86 -6.33 -19.10 -1.34
CA GLU A 86 -5.30 -19.50 -0.37
C GLU A 86 -5.29 -18.57 0.84
N GLY A 87 -5.39 -17.25 0.65
CA GLY A 87 -5.44 -16.29 1.75
C GLY A 87 -6.63 -16.51 2.68
N MET A 88 -7.83 -16.71 2.12
CA MET A 88 -9.03 -17.01 2.91
C MET A 88 -8.95 -18.37 3.61
N GLN A 89 -8.40 -19.39 2.93
CA GLN A 89 -8.24 -20.72 3.49
C GLN A 89 -7.23 -20.71 4.64
N ALA A 90 -6.06 -20.13 4.44
CA ALA A 90 -5.00 -20.01 5.44
C ALA A 90 -5.48 -19.27 6.69
N PHE A 91 -6.26 -18.19 6.51
CA PHE A 91 -6.89 -17.47 7.61
C PHE A 91 -7.85 -18.35 8.41
N THR A 92 -8.71 -19.09 7.73
CA THR A 92 -9.68 -20.01 8.36
C THR A 92 -8.96 -21.15 9.10
N GLU A 93 -7.88 -21.67 8.53
CA GLU A 93 -7.05 -22.74 9.08
C GLU A 93 -6.01 -22.25 10.10
N LYS A 94 -5.95 -20.93 10.39
CA LYS A 94 -5.00 -20.30 11.31
C LYS A 94 -3.53 -20.63 11.01
N ARG A 95 -3.17 -20.67 9.72
CA ARG A 95 -1.80 -20.87 9.25
C ARG A 95 -1.35 -19.69 8.40
N SER A 96 -0.05 -19.59 8.17
CA SER A 96 0.50 -18.63 7.21
C SER A 96 0.08 -19.00 5.77
N PRO A 97 -0.33 -18.03 4.94
CA PRO A 97 -0.63 -18.27 3.53
C PRO A 97 0.65 -18.47 2.72
N SER A 98 0.57 -19.30 1.68
CA SER A 98 1.63 -19.50 0.69
C SER A 98 1.20 -18.97 -0.67
N PHE A 99 1.38 -17.67 -0.91
CA PHE A 99 0.99 -17.03 -2.17
C PHE A 99 1.87 -17.44 -3.34
N LYS A 100 1.24 -17.70 -4.50
CA LYS A 100 1.88 -18.06 -5.77
C LYS A 100 1.88 -16.91 -6.78
N ASN A 101 1.38 -15.74 -6.38
CA ASN A 101 1.40 -14.49 -7.15
C ASN A 101 0.59 -14.56 -8.45
N ARG A 102 -0.55 -15.25 -8.41
CA ARG A 102 -1.49 -15.45 -9.52
C ARG A 102 -2.91 -15.72 -9.05
#